data_AF-A0ABF7Q0D0-F1
#
_entry.id   AF-A0ABF7Q0D0-F1
#
_cell.length_a   1.000
_cell.length_b   1.000
_cell.length_c   1.000
_cell.angle_alpha   90.00
_cell.angle_beta   90.00
_cell.angle_gamma   90.00
#
_symmetry.space_group_name_H-M   'P 1'
#
loop_
_entity.id
_entity.type
_entity.pdbx_description
1 polymer ?
#
loop_
_entity_poly.entity_id
_entity_poly.type
_entity_poly.pdbx_seq_one_letter_code
_entity_poly.pdbx_strand_id
1 'polypeptide(L)'
;MDVHKDSAVLSRMDLVETGRRRRWRRAEKLRIVEESFSGPRLVSATARRYGISRQLLLSWRKAWTSHDPAEEDSIGPTFVPAIVAASTPPTTEAVETGQIEIVSPQGLRVVFGPGADIEAVVRIARGLARR
;
A
#
# COMPACT_ATOMS: atom_id res chain seq x y z
N MET A 1 24.58 -11.32 -45.33
CA MET A 1 24.82 -12.25 -44.21
C MET A 1 24.81 -11.40 -42.96
N ASP A 2 23.67 -11.38 -42.28
CA ASP A 2 23.36 -10.46 -41.19
C ASP A 2 24.01 -10.96 -39.90
N VAL A 3 24.99 -10.22 -39.37
CA VAL A 3 25.65 -10.56 -38.11
C VAL A 3 24.80 -9.97 -37.00
N HIS A 4 23.86 -10.76 -36.50
CA HIS A 4 23.16 -10.45 -35.26
C HIS A 4 24.15 -10.57 -34.11
N LYS A 5 24.69 -9.41 -33.72
CA LYS A 5 25.53 -9.24 -32.55
C LYS A 5 24.63 -9.37 -31.32
N ASP A 6 24.47 -10.60 -30.84
CA ASP A 6 23.92 -10.90 -29.53
C ASP A 6 24.85 -10.35 -28.45
N SER A 7 24.82 -9.02 -28.24
CA SER A 7 25.29 -8.44 -27.00
C SER A 7 24.29 -8.86 -25.93
N ALA A 8 24.53 -10.02 -25.33
CA ALA A 8 23.84 -10.45 -24.14
C ALA A 8 23.96 -9.32 -23.11
N VAL A 9 22.87 -8.56 -22.93
CA VAL A 9 22.71 -7.59 -21.87
C VAL A 9 22.62 -8.40 -20.59
N LEU A 10 23.77 -8.77 -20.03
CA LEU A 10 23.86 -9.44 -18.75
C LEU A 10 23.47 -8.41 -17.68
N SER A 11 22.19 -8.42 -17.31
CA SER A 11 21.69 -7.67 -16.18
C SER A 11 22.33 -8.22 -14.91
N ARG A 12 23.06 -7.36 -14.20
CA ARG A 12 23.72 -7.69 -12.93
C ARG A 12 22.66 -8.08 -11.89
N MET A 13 22.63 -9.36 -11.53
CA MET A 13 21.85 -9.85 -10.39
C MET A 13 22.66 -9.65 -9.12
N ASP A 14 22.24 -8.74 -8.25
CA ASP A 14 22.84 -8.61 -6.91
C ASP A 14 22.34 -9.77 -6.03
N LEU A 15 23.28 -10.55 -5.48
CA LEU A 15 23.02 -11.64 -4.55
C LEU A 15 22.57 -11.05 -3.20
N VAL A 16 21.28 -11.12 -2.87
CA VAL A 16 20.79 -10.81 -1.52
C VAL A 16 21.05 -12.03 -0.64
N GLU A 17 21.92 -11.89 0.35
CA GLU A 17 22.29 -12.95 1.28
C GLU A 17 21.06 -13.40 2.08
N THR A 18 20.43 -14.50 1.67
CA THR A 18 19.22 -15.04 2.32
C THR A 18 19.56 -16.03 3.44
N GLY A 19 20.60 -15.75 4.23
CA GLY A 19 20.69 -16.33 5.58
C GLY A 19 19.45 -15.90 6.38
N ARG A 20 18.80 -16.84 7.09
CA ARG A 20 17.57 -16.69 7.92
C ARG A 20 16.85 -15.34 7.69
N ARG A 21 15.91 -15.30 6.72
CA ARG A 21 15.12 -14.09 6.32
C ARG A 21 15.05 -13.05 7.44
N ARG A 22 15.82 -11.97 7.31
CA ARG A 22 15.90 -10.90 8.31
C ARG A 22 14.49 -10.40 8.63
N ARG A 23 14.11 -10.48 9.91
CA ARG A 23 12.89 -9.85 10.41
C ARG A 23 13.22 -8.41 10.79
N TRP A 24 12.62 -7.46 10.07
CA TRP A 24 12.74 -6.03 10.37
C TRP A 24 11.79 -5.70 11.51
N ARG A 25 12.31 -5.17 12.61
CA ARG A 25 11.43 -4.62 13.66
C ARG A 25 10.74 -3.36 13.12
N ARG A 26 9.52 -3.08 13.59
CA ARG A 26 8.76 -1.88 13.18
C ARG A 26 9.58 -0.60 13.31
N ALA A 27 10.25 -0.40 14.44
CA ALA A 27 11.10 0.78 14.68
C ALA A 27 12.31 0.87 13.73
N GLU A 28 12.82 -0.27 13.27
CA GLU A 28 13.95 -0.31 12.32
C GLU A 28 13.47 0.01 10.91
N LYS A 29 12.34 -0.57 10.49
CA LYS A 29 11.64 -0.17 9.27
C LYS A 29 11.32 1.32 9.29
N LEU A 30 10.92 1.85 10.46
CA LEU A 30 10.63 3.26 10.67
C LEU A 30 11.81 4.14 10.24
N ARG A 31 12.96 3.90 10.87
CA ARG A 31 14.19 4.66 10.60
C ARG A 31 14.60 4.62 9.14
N ILE A 32 14.48 3.46 8.49
CA ILE A 32 14.89 3.29 7.09
C ILE A 32 14.00 4.12 6.15
N VAL A 33 12.69 4.12 6.39
CA VAL A 33 11.76 4.89 5.57
C VAL A 33 11.96 6.39 5.80
N GLU A 34 12.10 6.84 7.05
CA GLU A 34 12.40 8.24 7.37
C GLU A 34 13.68 8.71 6.69
N GLU A 35 14.76 7.93 6.77
CA GLU A 35 16.01 8.21 6.06
C GLU A 35 15.78 8.34 4.56
N SER A 36 14.94 7.48 3.97
CA SER A 36 14.63 7.55 2.54
C SER A 36 13.88 8.84 2.14
N PHE A 37 13.15 9.47 3.07
CA PHE A 37 12.43 10.72 2.87
C PHE A 37 13.28 11.97 3.13
N SER A 38 14.49 11.83 3.68
CA SER A 38 15.36 12.96 4.01
C SER A 38 15.83 13.80 2.81
N GLY A 39 15.62 13.32 1.58
CA GLY A 39 15.98 14.04 0.37
C GLY A 39 15.45 13.41 -0.91
N PRO A 40 15.49 14.16 -2.03
CA PRO A 40 15.08 13.64 -3.33
C PRO A 40 16.01 12.52 -3.79
N ARG A 41 15.43 11.50 -4.45
CA ARG A 41 16.16 10.39 -5.11
C ARG A 41 16.99 9.49 -4.17
N LEU A 42 16.76 9.52 -2.85
CA LEU A 42 17.52 8.71 -1.90
C LEU A 42 17.11 7.23 -1.81
N VAL A 43 15.94 6.85 -2.34
CA VAL A 43 15.40 5.48 -2.22
C VAL A 43 16.41 4.40 -2.59
N SER A 44 17.10 4.53 -3.73
CA SER A 44 18.07 3.52 -4.18
C SER A 44 19.32 3.48 -3.31
N ALA A 45 19.78 4.63 -2.82
CA ALA A 45 20.97 4.72 -1.96
C ALA A 45 20.69 4.12 -0.57
N THR A 46 19.55 4.49 0.04
CA THR A 46 19.09 3.92 1.30
C THR A 46 18.88 2.41 1.18
N ALA A 47 18.23 1.93 0.12
CA ALA A 47 18.00 0.50 -0.09
C ALA A 47 19.32 -0.31 -0.11
N ARG A 48 20.35 0.18 -0.84
CA ARG A 48 21.68 -0.46 -0.87
C ARG A 48 22.37 -0.44 0.50
N ARG A 49 22.27 0.68 1.23
CA ARG A 49 22.86 0.81 2.58
C ARG A 49 22.32 -0.24 3.56
N TYR A 50 21.03 -0.55 3.46
CA TYR A 50 20.35 -1.52 4.33
C TYR A 50 20.26 -2.94 3.74
N GLY A 51 20.85 -3.18 2.56
CA GLY A 51 20.83 -4.49 1.91
C GLY A 51 19.43 -4.96 1.50
N ILE A 52 18.52 -4.03 1.20
CA ILE A 52 17.15 -4.32 0.78
C ILE A 52 16.92 -3.91 -0.68
N SER A 53 15.90 -4.50 -1.31
CA SER A 53 15.53 -4.09 -2.66
C SER A 53 14.85 -2.71 -2.65
N ARG A 54 15.07 -1.94 -3.73
CA ARG A 54 14.38 -0.65 -3.94
C ARG A 54 12.86 -0.81 -3.90
N GLN A 55 12.34 -1.90 -4.47
CA GLN A 55 10.91 -2.18 -4.53
C GLN A 55 10.31 -2.42 -3.14
N LEU A 56 11.03 -3.12 -2.25
CA LEU A 56 10.62 -3.30 -0.86
C LEU A 56 10.56 -1.97 -0.08
N LEU A 57 11.54 -1.09 -0.30
CA LEU A 57 11.50 0.23 0.34
C LEU A 57 10.36 1.11 -0.21
N LEU A 58 10.05 1.02 -1.50
CA LEU A 58 8.90 1.72 -2.09
C LEU A 58 7.56 1.21 -1.53
N SER A 59 7.41 -0.09 -1.31
CA SER A 59 6.20 -0.63 -0.67
C SER A 59 6.04 -0.13 0.75
N TRP A 60 7.13 -0.08 1.55
CA TRP A 60 7.10 0.48 2.90
C TRP A 60 6.73 1.96 2.92
N ARG A 61 7.29 2.77 1.99
CA ARG A 61 6.90 4.19 1.85
C ARG A 61 5.42 4.35 1.54
N LYS A 62 4.89 3.54 0.60
CA LYS A 62 3.47 3.58 0.22
C LYS A 62 2.57 3.25 1.42
N ALA A 63 2.85 2.14 2.12
CA ALA A 63 2.09 1.73 3.30
C ALA A 63 2.02 2.85 4.36
N TRP A 64 3.11 3.58 4.51
CA TRP A 64 3.19 4.68 5.46
C TRP A 64 2.44 5.94 5.02
N THR A 65 2.53 6.32 3.75
CA THR A 65 1.73 7.44 3.22
C THR A 65 0.23 7.11 3.26
N SER A 66 -0.13 5.85 3.08
CA SER A 66 -1.52 5.38 3.08
C SER A 66 -2.17 5.25 4.47
N HIS A 67 -1.52 5.68 5.56
CA HIS A 67 -2.05 5.63 6.94
C HIS A 67 -2.53 4.26 7.43
N ASP A 68 -2.17 3.17 6.77
CA ASP A 68 -2.44 1.82 7.25
C ASP A 68 -1.14 1.10 7.65
N PRO A 69 -0.58 1.43 8.81
CA PRO A 69 0.59 0.74 9.32
C PRO A 69 0.20 -0.53 10.09
N ALA A 70 -1.07 -0.96 10.07
CA ALA A 70 -1.56 -2.15 10.76
C ALA A 70 -1.51 -3.41 9.87
N GLU A 71 -1.51 -3.26 8.55
CA GLU A 71 -1.53 -4.36 7.57
C GLU A 71 -0.19 -5.11 7.40
N GLU A 72 0.91 -4.68 8.05
CA GLU A 72 2.25 -5.19 7.71
C GLU A 72 2.71 -6.42 8.51
N ASP A 73 2.13 -6.67 9.69
CA ASP A 73 2.28 -7.97 10.36
C ASP A 73 1.36 -9.04 9.71
N SER A 74 0.53 -8.63 8.74
CA SER A 74 -0.43 -9.48 8.02
C SER A 74 -0.15 -9.61 6.52
N ILE A 75 1.10 -9.43 6.07
CA ILE A 75 1.51 -9.82 4.69
C ILE A 75 1.78 -11.33 4.63
N GLY A 76 0.77 -12.10 5.02
CA GLY A 76 0.54 -13.47 4.59
C GLY A 76 -0.94 -13.56 4.24
N PRO A 77 -1.36 -14.40 3.28
CA PRO A 77 -2.78 -14.60 3.03
C PRO A 77 -3.48 -14.94 4.36
N THR A 78 -4.38 -14.06 4.79
CA THR A 78 -5.22 -14.31 5.96
C THR A 78 -6.21 -15.41 5.57
N PHE A 79 -5.91 -16.64 5.98
CA PHE A 79 -6.85 -17.75 5.82
C PHE A 79 -7.98 -17.58 6.83
N VAL A 80 -9.17 -17.25 6.33
CA VAL A 80 -10.39 -17.24 7.12
C VAL A 80 -11.07 -18.62 6.99
N PRO A 81 -11.53 -19.26 8.07
CA PRO A 81 -12.26 -20.52 8.00
C PRO A 81 -13.56 -20.36 7.19
N ALA A 82 -13.76 -21.18 6.16
CA ALA A 82 -15.03 -21.25 5.45
C ALA A 82 -16.02 -22.08 6.28
N ILE A 83 -17.07 -21.44 6.80
CA ILE A 83 -18.18 -22.13 7.49
C ILE A 83 -19.34 -22.23 6.49
N VAL A 84 -19.74 -23.46 6.14
CA VAL A 84 -20.90 -23.70 5.29
C VAL A 84 -22.15 -23.55 6.14
N ALA A 85 -22.84 -22.40 6.02
CA ALA A 85 -24.17 -22.22 6.58
C ALA A 85 -25.21 -22.88 5.65
N ALA A 86 -26.18 -23.59 6.22
CA ALA A 86 -27.31 -24.13 5.47
C ALA A 86 -28.10 -22.96 4.85
N SER A 87 -28.13 -22.90 3.52
CA SER A 87 -28.84 -21.87 2.75
C SER A 87 -30.35 -21.99 2.96
N THR A 88 -30.94 -21.04 3.70
CA THR A 88 -32.33 -20.65 3.49
C THR A 88 -32.34 -19.72 2.27
N PRO A 89 -33.24 -19.89 1.28
CA PRO A 89 -33.21 -19.11 0.05
C PRO A 89 -33.24 -17.60 0.37
N PRO A 90 -32.37 -16.78 -0.24
CA PRO A 90 -32.32 -15.36 0.03
C PRO A 90 -33.55 -14.68 -0.58
N THR A 91 -34.34 -14.02 0.25
CA THR A 91 -35.05 -12.81 -0.17
C THR A 91 -33.98 -11.79 -0.51
N THR A 92 -33.72 -11.63 -1.81
CA THR A 92 -32.89 -10.57 -2.35
C THR A 92 -33.62 -9.25 -2.15
N GLU A 93 -33.30 -8.55 -1.08
CA GLU A 93 -33.33 -7.09 -1.06
C GLU A 93 -31.97 -6.61 -0.56
N ALA A 94 -30.96 -6.77 -1.41
CA ALA A 94 -29.76 -5.94 -1.32
C ALA A 94 -30.20 -4.52 -1.72
N VAL A 95 -30.61 -3.73 -0.73
CA VAL A 95 -30.72 -2.29 -0.92
C VAL A 95 -29.29 -1.79 -1.04
N GLU A 96 -28.85 -1.51 -2.26
CA GLU A 96 -27.65 -0.72 -2.52
C GLU A 96 -27.88 0.69 -1.97
N THR A 97 -27.71 0.84 -0.66
CA THR A 97 -27.84 2.13 -0.01
C THR A 97 -26.62 2.97 -0.35
N GLY A 98 -26.79 3.87 -1.32
CA GLY A 98 -25.75 4.74 -1.89
C GLY A 98 -24.86 5.39 -0.83
N GLN A 99 -23.63 4.89 -0.74
CA GLN A 99 -22.57 5.43 0.11
C GLN A 99 -21.69 6.34 -0.74
N ILE A 100 -21.43 7.56 -0.27
CA ILE A 100 -20.53 8.51 -0.94
C ILE A 100 -19.19 8.50 -0.22
N GLU A 101 -18.10 8.31 -0.97
CA GLU A 101 -16.74 8.31 -0.45
C GLU A 101 -15.92 9.45 -1.07
N ILE A 102 -15.26 10.24 -0.22
CA ILE A 102 -14.36 11.31 -0.63
C ILE A 102 -12.96 11.04 -0.10
N VAL A 103 -11.99 10.99 -1.01
CA VAL A 103 -10.56 10.81 -0.70
C VAL A 103 -9.79 12.06 -1.09
N SER A 104 -9.06 12.65 -0.14
CA SER A 104 -8.17 13.78 -0.40
C SER A 104 -6.78 13.33 -0.90
N PRO A 105 -6.01 14.19 -1.58
CA PRO A 105 -4.62 13.90 -1.98
C PRO A 105 -3.68 13.63 -0.80
N GLN A 106 -4.04 14.08 0.41
CA GLN A 106 -3.29 13.86 1.65
C GLN A 106 -3.66 12.55 2.35
N GLY A 107 -4.55 11.75 1.77
CA GLY A 107 -4.95 10.44 2.28
C GLY A 107 -6.08 10.47 3.31
N LEU A 108 -6.64 11.64 3.63
CA LEU A 108 -7.83 11.72 4.47
C LEU A 108 -9.05 11.21 3.69
N ARG A 109 -9.75 10.21 4.25
CA ARG A 109 -10.94 9.55 3.70
C ARG A 109 -12.16 9.89 4.54
N VAL A 110 -13.24 10.33 3.89
CA VAL A 110 -14.54 10.61 4.54
C VAL A 110 -15.62 9.80 3.85
N VAL A 111 -16.42 9.09 4.65
CA VAL A 111 -17.48 8.19 4.19
C VAL A 111 -18.83 8.71 4.67
N PHE A 112 -19.80 8.78 3.77
CA PHE A 112 -21.17 9.22 4.04
C PHE A 112 -22.14 8.08 3.78
N GLY A 113 -22.95 7.75 4.78
CA GLY A 113 -24.02 6.76 4.65
C GLY A 113 -25.19 7.23 3.78
N PRO A 114 -26.16 6.34 3.51
CA PRO A 114 -27.38 6.69 2.79
C PRO A 114 -28.14 7.84 3.47
N GLY A 115 -28.62 8.79 2.67
CA GLY A 115 -29.37 9.95 3.16
C GLY A 115 -28.50 11.09 3.70
N ALA A 116 -27.19 11.08 3.43
CA ALA A 116 -26.31 12.18 3.80
C ALA A 116 -26.75 13.50 3.17
N ASP A 117 -26.79 14.56 3.99
CA ASP A 117 -27.08 15.91 3.54
C ASP A 117 -26.04 16.39 2.54
N ILE A 118 -26.50 16.71 1.33
CA ILE A 118 -25.68 17.16 0.20
C ILE A 118 -24.90 18.42 0.57
N GLU A 119 -25.48 19.35 1.34
CA GLU A 119 -24.76 20.55 1.77
C GLU A 119 -23.61 20.24 2.71
N ALA A 120 -23.82 19.30 3.64
CA ALA A 120 -22.76 18.82 4.53
C ALA A 120 -21.63 18.15 3.75
N VAL A 121 -21.96 17.29 2.78
CA VAL A 121 -20.98 16.63 1.90
C VAL A 121 -20.15 17.67 1.13
N VAL A 122 -20.81 18.67 0.51
CA VAL A 122 -20.12 19.73 -0.26
C VAL A 122 -19.25 20.61 0.63
N ARG A 123 -19.71 20.95 1.83
CA ARG A 123 -18.94 21.75 2.79
C ARG A 123 -17.66 21.03 3.22
N ILE A 124 -17.77 19.73 3.52
CA ILE A 124 -16.64 18.89 3.89
C ILE A 124 -15.68 18.72 2.71
N ALA A 125 -16.18 18.43 1.51
CA ALA A 125 -15.38 18.31 0.29
C ALA A 125 -14.54 19.58 0.01
N ARG A 126 -15.14 20.76 0.17
CA ARG A 126 -14.44 22.05 0.02
C ARG A 126 -13.41 22.30 1.12
N GLY A 127 -13.66 21.82 2.34
CA GLY A 127 -12.69 21.87 3.43
C GLY A 127 -11.46 21.00 3.14
N LEU A 128 -11.68 19.82 2.58
CA LEU A 128 -10.63 18.88 2.18
C LEU A 128 -9.75 19.43 1.04
N ALA A 129 -10.29 20.27 0.16
CA ALA A 129 -9.55 20.87 -0.96
C ALA A 129 -8.67 22.08 -0.58
N ARG A 130 -8.80 22.62 0.64
CA ARG A 130 -8.11 23.85 1.09
C ARG A 130 -6.98 23.62 2.09
N ARG A 131 -6.72 22.37 2.47
CA ARG A 131 -5.56 21.96 3.28
C ARG A 131 -4.46 21.48 2.36
#